data_AF-A0ABD1P4I1-F1
#
_entry.id   AF-A0ABD1P4I1-F1
#
_cell.length_a   1.000
_cell.length_b   1.000
_cell.length_c   1.000
_cell.angle_alpha   90.00
_cell.angle_beta   90.00
_cell.angle_gamma   90.00
#
_symmetry.space_group_name_H-M   'P 1'
#
loop_
_entity.id
_entity.type
_entity.pdbx_description
1 polymer ?
#
loop_
_entity_poly.entity_id
_entity_poly.type
_entity_poly.pdbx_seq_one_letter_code
_entity_poly.pdbx_strand_id
1 'polypeptide(L)'
;MGARRKHRGSVVECSPIKSSIICSERTYKERAAVVFFRPTEPYLSSQNYGEIFSNQIIWFVDDTNVYRVTIHKTFEGNLTTKPINGAIFIFNPRTGQLFLKVIHTSVWAGQKRLGQLAKWKTAEEVAALVRSLPVEEQPKQIIVTRKGMLDPLEVHLLDFPNIVIKGSELQLPFQACLKIEKFGDLILKATEPQMVLFNIYDDWLKSISSYTAFSRLILILRALHVNNEKAKMLLKPDKSH
;
A
#
# COMPACT_ATOMS: atom_id res chain seq x y z
N MET A 1 -13.21 29.53 52.59
CA MET A 1 -13.35 30.60 51.56
C MET A 1 -12.10 31.46 51.66
N GLY A 2 -11.31 31.78 50.65
CA GLY A 2 -11.33 31.61 49.19
C GLY A 2 -10.05 32.28 48.66
N ALA A 3 -9.51 31.75 47.58
CA ALA A 3 -8.18 32.01 47.02
C ALA A 3 -7.97 33.39 46.37
N ARG A 4 -6.70 33.77 46.12
CA ARG A 4 -6.30 34.44 44.87
C ARG A 4 -4.86 34.12 44.46
N ARG A 5 -4.74 33.37 43.35
CA ARG A 5 -3.52 33.09 42.59
C ARG A 5 -3.12 34.32 41.76
N LYS A 6 -1.82 34.61 41.66
CA LYS A 6 -1.25 35.51 40.63
C LYS A 6 -0.87 34.69 39.40
N HIS A 7 -1.32 35.15 38.23
CA HIS A 7 -0.92 34.67 36.91
C HIS A 7 0.55 35.01 36.61
N ARG A 8 1.28 34.06 36.03
CA ARG A 8 2.33 34.32 35.04
C ARG A 8 2.10 33.40 33.85
N GLY A 9 2.02 34.00 32.67
CA GLY A 9 1.74 33.35 31.41
C GLY A 9 2.91 32.49 30.92
N SER A 10 2.56 31.38 30.29
CA SER A 10 3.44 30.51 29.53
C SER A 10 3.61 31.06 28.12
N VAL A 11 4.83 31.47 27.77
CA VAL A 11 5.29 31.56 26.39
C VAL A 11 5.50 30.12 25.92
N VAL A 12 4.76 29.67 24.91
CA VAL A 12 4.95 28.36 24.27
C VAL A 12 5.86 28.57 23.07
N GLU A 13 7.10 28.15 23.22
CA GLU A 13 8.12 28.06 22.18
C GLU A 13 7.86 26.77 21.36
N CYS A 14 7.81 26.90 20.03
CA CYS A 14 7.50 25.80 19.12
C CYS A 14 8.75 25.03 18.69
N SER A 15 8.66 23.68 18.73
CA SER A 15 9.53 22.65 18.11
C SER A 15 10.75 22.21 18.96
N PRO A 16 11.11 20.90 19.08
CA PRO A 16 11.04 19.81 18.08
C PRO A 16 10.51 18.47 18.66
N ILE A 17 9.25 18.10 18.38
CA ILE A 17 8.58 17.00 19.14
C ILE A 17 8.38 15.70 18.32
N LYS A 18 8.51 15.69 16.98
CA LYS A 18 8.15 14.48 16.21
C LYS A 18 9.18 13.34 16.25
N SER A 19 10.48 13.64 16.27
CA SER A 19 11.54 12.61 16.33
C SER A 19 11.67 11.96 17.71
N SER A 20 11.40 12.72 18.79
CA SER A 20 11.39 12.21 20.16
C SER A 20 10.19 11.31 20.44
N ILE A 21 9.03 11.56 19.82
CA ILE A 21 7.84 10.69 19.94
C ILE A 21 8.12 9.28 19.43
N ILE A 22 8.66 9.14 18.21
CA ILE A 22 8.93 7.82 17.61
C ILE A 22 10.00 7.05 18.41
N CYS A 23 11.00 7.77 18.91
CA CYS A 23 12.03 7.18 19.76
C CYS A 23 11.47 6.73 21.11
N SER A 24 10.54 7.49 21.71
CA SER A 24 9.85 7.11 22.95
C SER A 24 8.88 5.93 22.77
N GLU A 25 8.21 5.82 21.62
CA GLU A 25 7.30 4.70 21.32
C GLU A 25 8.04 3.36 21.15
N ARG A 26 9.30 3.38 20.68
CA ARG A 26 10.15 2.19 20.62
C ARG A 26 10.65 1.73 21.98
N THR A 27 11.08 2.64 22.86
CA THR A 27 11.55 2.29 24.22
C THR A 27 10.42 1.85 25.14
N TYR A 28 9.18 2.36 24.97
CA TYR A 28 8.04 1.97 25.79
C TYR A 28 7.42 0.61 25.41
N LYS A 29 7.55 0.17 24.15
CA LYS A 29 7.10 -1.17 23.72
C LYS A 29 7.84 -2.32 24.45
N GLU A 30 9.01 -2.08 25.02
CA GLU A 30 9.81 -3.09 25.72
C GLU A 30 9.53 -3.22 27.22
N ARG A 31 8.75 -2.32 27.86
CA ARG A 31 8.65 -2.30 29.34
C ARG A 31 7.29 -2.18 30.01
N ALA A 32 6.17 -2.04 29.31
CA ALA A 32 4.86 -2.16 29.96
C ALA A 32 3.74 -2.46 28.95
N ALA A 33 2.89 -3.44 29.27
CA ALA A 33 1.62 -3.68 28.59
C ALA A 33 0.59 -2.59 28.97
N VAL A 34 0.89 -1.34 28.63
CA VAL A 34 -0.07 -0.23 28.71
C VAL A 34 -0.29 0.25 27.29
N VAL A 35 -1.37 -0.22 26.67
CA VAL A 35 -1.82 0.27 25.35
C VAL A 35 -2.39 1.66 25.57
N PHE A 36 -1.60 2.69 25.27
CA PHE A 36 -2.10 4.06 25.23
C PHE A 36 -3.01 4.20 24.01
N PHE A 37 -4.33 4.17 24.22
CA PHE A 37 -5.31 4.39 23.17
C PHE A 37 -5.25 5.88 22.76
N ARG A 38 -4.38 6.21 21.80
CA ARG A 38 -4.68 7.34 20.92
C ARG A 38 -5.97 6.97 20.18
N PRO A 39 -6.92 7.92 19.97
CA PRO A 39 -8.01 7.68 19.04
C PRO A 39 -7.36 7.40 17.68
N THR A 40 -7.30 6.12 17.34
CA THR A 40 -6.80 5.67 16.05
C THR A 40 -7.87 6.01 15.04
N GLU A 41 -7.48 6.58 13.90
CA GLU A 41 -8.45 6.79 12.84
C GLU A 41 -9.11 5.45 12.49
N PRO A 42 -10.44 5.43 12.31
CA PRO A 42 -11.14 4.19 12.04
C PRO A 42 -10.63 3.61 10.73
N TYR A 43 -10.38 2.30 10.73
CA TYR A 43 -9.93 1.59 9.53
C TYR A 43 -11.01 1.64 8.45
N LEU A 44 -10.59 1.44 7.20
CA LEU A 44 -11.52 1.24 6.11
C LEU A 44 -12.29 -0.07 6.34
N SER A 45 -13.60 0.03 6.41
CA SER A 45 -14.57 -1.04 6.62
C SER A 45 -15.74 -0.90 5.65
N SER A 46 -16.69 -1.83 5.71
CA SER A 46 -17.90 -1.74 4.88
C SER A 46 -18.78 -0.53 5.21
N GLN A 47 -18.66 0.02 6.42
CA GLN A 47 -19.48 1.15 6.88
C GLN A 47 -19.03 2.48 6.30
N ASN A 48 -17.71 2.66 6.11
CA ASN A 48 -17.12 3.89 5.58
C ASN A 48 -16.53 3.71 4.17
N TYR A 49 -16.90 2.63 3.48
CA TYR A 49 -16.41 2.31 2.13
C TYR A 49 -16.64 3.42 1.11
N GLY A 50 -17.70 4.22 1.28
CA GLY A 50 -18.01 5.35 0.38
C GLY A 50 -16.97 6.48 0.44
N GLU A 51 -16.22 6.62 1.53
CA GLU A 51 -15.23 7.70 1.72
C GLU A 51 -14.11 7.66 0.69
N ILE A 52 -13.81 6.47 0.15
CA ILE A 52 -12.74 6.28 -0.86
C ILE A 52 -13.05 6.95 -2.20
N PHE A 53 -14.30 7.38 -2.40
CA PHE A 53 -14.76 8.09 -3.61
C PHE A 53 -14.98 9.58 -3.40
N SER A 54 -14.52 10.12 -2.28
CA SER A 54 -14.56 11.57 -2.01
C SER A 54 -13.71 12.38 -3.01
N ASN A 55 -13.78 13.70 -2.89
CA ASN A 55 -12.97 14.60 -3.72
C ASN A 55 -11.47 14.58 -3.37
N GLN A 56 -11.06 13.87 -2.32
CA GLN A 56 -9.66 13.72 -1.94
C GLN A 56 -8.94 12.72 -2.83
N ILE A 57 -7.63 12.90 -3.01
CA ILE A 57 -6.77 11.91 -3.66
C ILE A 57 -6.44 10.85 -2.62
N ILE A 58 -6.94 9.64 -2.84
CA ILE A 58 -6.76 8.49 -1.95
C ILE A 58 -6.00 7.43 -2.71
N TRP A 59 -4.96 6.86 -2.11
CA TRP A 59 -4.22 5.74 -2.69
C TRP A 59 -4.40 4.48 -1.85
N PHE A 60 -4.62 3.36 -2.52
CA PHE A 60 -4.39 2.04 -1.95
C PHE A 60 -2.94 1.62 -2.19
N VAL A 61 -2.31 1.08 -1.16
CA VAL A 61 -0.98 0.46 -1.27
C VAL A 61 -1.11 -1.01 -0.89
N ASP A 62 -0.77 -1.90 -1.83
CA ASP A 62 -0.66 -3.34 -1.61
C ASP A 62 0.77 -3.81 -1.82
N ASP A 63 1.36 -4.36 -0.76
CA ASP A 63 2.72 -4.88 -0.72
C ASP A 63 2.76 -6.42 -0.82
N THR A 64 1.64 -7.05 -1.17
CA THR A 64 1.48 -8.51 -1.18
C THR A 64 2.47 -9.20 -2.12
N ASN A 65 2.71 -8.61 -3.29
CA ASN A 65 3.56 -9.19 -4.33
C ASN A 65 4.95 -8.55 -4.44
N VAL A 66 5.42 -7.86 -3.40
CA VAL A 66 6.72 -7.17 -3.41
C VAL A 66 7.88 -8.14 -3.27
N TYR A 67 7.83 -9.03 -2.27
CA TYR A 67 8.84 -10.08 -2.10
C TYR A 67 8.21 -11.44 -2.40
N ARG A 68 8.58 -11.98 -3.55
CA ARG A 68 8.07 -13.26 -4.06
C ARG A 68 9.23 -14.23 -4.21
N VAL A 69 8.95 -15.51 -3.95
CA VAL A 69 9.93 -16.58 -4.08
C VAL A 69 9.38 -17.73 -4.88
N THR A 70 10.27 -18.40 -5.62
CA THR A 70 10.03 -19.71 -6.22
C THR A 70 10.78 -20.76 -5.41
N ILE A 71 10.11 -21.90 -5.16
CA ILE A 71 10.70 -23.01 -4.42
C ILE A 71 11.33 -23.97 -5.44
N HIS A 72 12.59 -24.28 -5.23
CA HIS A 72 13.35 -25.23 -6.05
C HIS A 72 13.89 -26.35 -5.17
N LYS A 73 13.69 -27.60 -5.61
CA LYS A 73 14.27 -28.76 -4.96
C LYS A 73 15.69 -28.95 -5.46
N THR A 74 16.64 -28.98 -4.54
CA THR A 74 18.05 -29.29 -4.82
C THR A 74 18.22 -30.78 -5.09
N PHE A 75 19.35 -31.16 -5.69
CA PHE A 75 19.68 -32.56 -5.96
C PHE A 75 19.70 -33.41 -4.68
N GLU A 76 20.17 -32.82 -3.57
CA GLU A 76 20.20 -33.44 -2.23
C GLU A 76 18.81 -33.58 -1.57
N GLY A 77 17.75 -33.12 -2.24
CA GLY A 77 16.39 -33.20 -1.75
C GLY A 77 15.93 -32.01 -0.90
N ASN A 78 16.84 -31.09 -0.54
CA ASN A 78 16.51 -29.88 0.22
C ASN A 78 15.69 -28.89 -0.62
N LEU A 79 14.68 -28.26 -0.03
CA LEU A 79 13.92 -27.18 -0.65
C LEU A 79 14.65 -25.84 -0.43
N THR A 80 14.97 -25.14 -1.51
CA THR A 80 15.57 -23.81 -1.50
C THR A 80 14.63 -22.80 -2.12
N THR A 81 14.65 -21.56 -1.65
CA THR A 81 13.84 -20.47 -2.20
C THR A 81 14.72 -19.51 -2.99
N LYS A 82 14.28 -19.14 -4.19
CA LYS A 82 14.93 -18.11 -5.01
C LYS A 82 13.98 -16.92 -5.15
N PRO A 83 14.44 -15.69 -4.91
CA PRO A 83 13.61 -14.52 -5.13
C PRO A 83 13.34 -14.33 -6.62
N ILE A 84 12.15 -13.87 -6.95
CA ILE A 84 11.76 -13.42 -8.30
C ILE A 84 11.36 -11.95 -8.24
N ASN A 85 11.23 -11.31 -9.41
CA ASN A 85 10.73 -9.94 -9.48
C ASN A 85 9.36 -9.81 -8.82
N GLY A 86 9.21 -8.73 -8.07
CA GLY A 86 7.96 -8.35 -7.43
C GLY A 86 7.46 -7.01 -7.94
N ALA A 87 6.32 -6.58 -7.40
CA ALA A 87 5.82 -5.25 -7.66
C ALA A 87 5.07 -4.68 -6.46
N ILE A 88 5.18 -3.36 -6.29
CA ILE A 88 4.32 -2.57 -5.42
C ILE A 88 3.14 -2.10 -6.24
N PHE A 89 1.94 -2.27 -5.71
CA PHE A 89 0.70 -1.84 -6.34
C PHE A 89 0.17 -0.60 -5.61
N ILE A 90 0.18 0.55 -6.29
CA ILE A 90 -0.33 1.82 -5.76
C ILE A 90 -1.47 2.30 -6.64
N PHE A 91 -2.68 2.39 -6.10
CA PHE A 91 -3.89 2.54 -6.91
C PHE A 91 -4.81 3.64 -6.41
N ASN A 92 -5.30 4.49 -7.32
CA ASN A 92 -6.30 5.50 -7.04
C ASN A 92 -7.72 4.96 -7.40
N PRO A 93 -8.59 4.69 -6.41
CA PRO A 93 -9.91 4.10 -6.65
C PRO A 93 -10.89 5.03 -7.36
N ARG A 94 -10.64 6.35 -7.35
CA ARG A 94 -11.49 7.31 -8.03
C ARG A 94 -11.18 7.40 -9.51
N THR A 95 -9.90 7.49 -9.86
CA THR A 95 -9.47 7.73 -11.26
C THR A 95 -9.13 6.45 -12.01
N GLY A 96 -8.87 5.34 -11.31
CA GLY A 96 -8.39 4.11 -11.92
C GLY A 96 -6.88 4.08 -12.17
N GLN A 97 -6.18 5.17 -11.86
CA GLN A 97 -4.74 5.27 -12.05
C GLN A 97 -4.00 4.28 -11.15
N LEU A 98 -3.10 3.51 -11.76
CA LEU A 98 -2.23 2.55 -11.11
C LEU A 98 -0.78 2.93 -11.36
N PHE A 99 -0.03 3.13 -10.28
CA PHE A 99 1.41 3.16 -10.30
C PHE A 99 1.91 1.76 -9.90
N LEU A 100 2.46 1.04 -10.88
CA LEU A 100 3.03 -0.28 -10.70
C LEU A 100 4.55 -0.15 -10.65
N LYS A 101 5.13 -0.21 -9.44
CA LYS A 101 6.59 -0.18 -9.27
C LYS A 101 7.13 -1.59 -9.30
N VAL A 102 7.91 -1.93 -10.32
CA VAL A 102 8.63 -3.20 -10.39
C VAL A 102 9.82 -3.17 -9.43
N ILE A 103 9.92 -4.21 -8.60
CA ILE A 103 11.05 -4.44 -7.70
C ILE A 103 11.86 -5.60 -8.23
N HIS A 104 13.02 -5.29 -8.79
CA HIS A 104 13.92 -6.27 -9.37
C HIS A 104 14.65 -7.10 -8.29
N THR A 105 15.01 -8.34 -8.62
CA THR A 105 15.70 -9.26 -7.70
C THR A 105 17.02 -8.73 -7.11
N SER A 106 17.69 -7.80 -7.80
CA SER A 106 18.92 -7.17 -7.34
C SER A 106 18.77 -6.44 -5.99
N VAL A 107 17.56 -5.97 -5.66
CA VAL A 107 17.26 -5.30 -4.37
C VAL A 107 17.45 -6.27 -3.18
N TRP A 108 17.32 -7.57 -3.41
CA TRP A 108 17.42 -8.60 -2.37
C TRP A 108 18.83 -9.16 -2.22
N ALA A 109 19.76 -8.83 -3.12
CA ALA A 109 21.10 -9.39 -3.15
C ALA A 109 21.89 -9.00 -1.89
N GLY A 110 22.46 -10.00 -1.22
CA GLY A 110 23.26 -9.80 0.01
C GLY A 110 22.46 -9.41 1.25
N GLN A 111 21.13 -9.35 1.16
CA GLN A 111 20.27 -8.90 2.26
C GLN A 111 19.75 -10.05 3.10
N LYS A 112 19.48 -9.79 4.39
CA LYS A 112 18.85 -10.72 5.33
C LYS A 112 17.48 -10.18 5.75
N ARG A 113 16.62 -11.06 6.30
CA ARG A 113 15.27 -10.70 6.78
C ARG A 113 14.40 -10.03 5.70
N LEU A 114 14.42 -10.61 4.51
CA LEU A 114 13.82 -10.07 3.28
C LEU A 114 12.33 -9.72 3.42
N GLY A 115 11.57 -10.49 4.20
CA GLY A 115 10.16 -10.19 4.46
C GLY A 115 9.92 -8.87 5.22
N GLN A 116 10.82 -8.50 6.14
CA GLN A 116 10.77 -7.20 6.79
C GLN A 116 11.28 -6.11 5.84
N LEU A 117 12.41 -6.37 5.17
CA LEU A 117 13.00 -5.43 4.21
C LEU A 117 12.00 -5.02 3.12
N ALA A 118 11.18 -5.96 2.62
CA ALA A 118 10.17 -5.70 1.60
C ALA A 118 9.18 -4.60 2.00
N LYS A 119 8.77 -4.55 3.28
CA LYS A 119 7.85 -3.53 3.79
C LYS A 119 8.50 -2.15 3.83
N TRP A 120 9.75 -2.11 4.32
CA TRP A 120 10.54 -0.87 4.36
C TRP A 120 10.84 -0.35 2.95
N LYS A 121 11.23 -1.22 2.02
CA LYS A 121 11.43 -0.85 0.62
C LYS A 121 10.14 -0.39 -0.06
N THR A 122 9.00 -0.97 0.31
CA THR A 122 7.71 -0.48 -0.18
C THR A 122 7.45 0.94 0.31
N ALA A 123 7.63 1.20 1.60
CA ALA A 123 7.40 2.53 2.17
C ALA A 123 8.36 3.58 1.59
N GLU A 124 9.61 3.22 1.37
CA GLU A 124 10.62 4.07 0.72
C GLU A 124 10.19 4.47 -0.71
N GLU A 125 9.78 3.51 -1.53
CA GLU A 125 9.34 3.76 -2.91
C GLU A 125 8.03 4.56 -2.97
N VAL A 126 7.09 4.31 -2.04
CA VAL A 126 5.86 5.10 -1.92
C VAL A 126 6.19 6.55 -1.56
N ALA A 127 7.07 6.77 -0.59
CA ALA A 127 7.50 8.12 -0.20
C ALA A 127 8.27 8.82 -1.33
N ALA A 128 9.10 8.11 -2.08
CA ALA A 128 9.78 8.64 -3.26
C ALA A 128 8.78 9.06 -4.35
N LEU A 129 7.74 8.25 -4.59
CA LEU A 129 6.67 8.61 -5.52
C LEU A 129 5.93 9.87 -5.07
N VAL A 130 5.54 9.97 -3.79
CA VAL A 130 4.90 11.19 -3.26
C VAL A 130 5.79 12.42 -3.45
N ARG A 131 7.10 12.31 -3.18
CA ARG A 131 8.08 13.40 -3.39
C ARG A 131 8.18 13.83 -4.86
N SER A 132 7.98 12.91 -5.79
CA SER A 132 8.09 13.19 -7.23
C SER A 132 6.88 13.93 -7.80
N LEU A 133 5.75 13.93 -7.09
CA LEU A 133 4.51 14.56 -7.55
C LEU A 133 4.39 16.01 -7.06
N PRO A 134 3.76 16.88 -7.86
CA PRO A 134 3.40 18.23 -7.42
C PRO A 134 2.37 18.16 -6.27
N VAL A 135 2.34 19.19 -5.42
CA VAL A 135 1.60 19.19 -4.14
C VAL A 135 0.09 19.00 -4.34
N GLU A 136 -0.43 19.39 -5.50
CA GLU A 136 -1.82 19.24 -5.93
C GLU A 136 -2.20 17.79 -6.23
N GLU A 137 -1.24 16.98 -6.68
CA GLU A 137 -1.44 15.57 -7.04
C GLU A 137 -1.08 14.61 -5.89
N GLN A 138 -0.47 15.12 -4.82
CA GLN A 138 -0.12 14.31 -3.66
C GLN A 138 -1.39 13.76 -2.96
N PRO A 139 -1.37 12.49 -2.53
CA PRO A 139 -2.50 11.90 -1.84
C PRO A 139 -2.75 12.60 -0.51
N LYS A 140 -4.02 12.80 -0.14
CA LYS A 140 -4.38 13.22 1.22
C LYS A 140 -4.51 12.03 2.16
N GLN A 141 -4.75 10.85 1.60
CA GLN A 141 -4.90 9.63 2.36
C GLN A 141 -4.24 8.45 1.64
N ILE A 142 -3.53 7.61 2.40
CA ILE A 142 -2.97 6.34 1.96
C ILE A 142 -3.60 5.23 2.80
N ILE A 143 -4.26 4.30 2.12
CA ILE A 143 -4.91 3.13 2.72
C ILE A 143 -4.07 1.89 2.42
N VAL A 144 -3.58 1.23 3.46
CA VAL A 144 -2.81 -0.01 3.31
C VAL A 144 -3.71 -1.25 3.41
N THR A 145 -3.45 -2.24 2.56
CA THR A 145 -4.15 -3.54 2.62
C THR A 145 -3.67 -4.40 3.79
N ARG A 146 -2.40 -4.28 4.19
CA ARG A 146 -1.79 -5.09 5.25
C ARG A 146 -1.31 -4.20 6.39
N LYS A 147 -1.71 -4.52 7.62
CA LYS A 147 -1.36 -3.75 8.83
C LYS A 147 0.15 -3.57 9.05
N GLY A 148 0.96 -4.52 8.57
CA GLY A 148 2.42 -4.44 8.66
C GLY A 148 3.07 -3.29 7.88
N MET A 149 2.31 -2.59 7.02
CA MET A 149 2.77 -1.42 6.28
C MET A 149 2.55 -0.09 7.00
N LEU A 150 1.79 -0.06 8.09
CA LEU A 150 1.51 1.17 8.84
C LEU A 150 2.80 1.80 9.39
N ASP A 151 3.52 1.09 10.26
CA ASP A 151 4.74 1.61 10.88
C ASP A 151 5.81 2.07 9.86
N PRO A 152 6.13 1.30 8.80
CA PRO A 152 7.11 1.75 7.79
C PRO A 152 6.67 3.02 7.05
N LEU A 153 5.39 3.14 6.68
CA LEU A 153 4.90 4.33 5.98
C LEU A 153 4.88 5.55 6.89
N GLU A 154 4.49 5.40 8.16
CA GLU A 154 4.53 6.49 9.13
C GLU A 154 5.95 7.05 9.29
N VAL A 155 6.96 6.19 9.29
CA VAL A 155 8.37 6.61 9.38
C VAL A 155 8.85 7.28 8.09
N HIS A 156 8.50 6.75 6.92
CA HIS A 156 8.98 7.30 5.64
C HIS A 156 8.23 8.57 5.19
N LEU A 157 7.02 8.82 5.70
CA LEU A 157 6.19 9.97 5.36
C LEU A 157 6.17 11.07 6.43
N LEU A 158 7.16 11.10 7.33
CA LEU A 158 7.26 12.16 8.36
C LEU A 158 7.37 13.57 7.76
N ASP A 159 7.95 13.68 6.56
CA ASP A 159 8.06 14.92 5.79
C ASP A 159 6.69 15.40 5.26
N PHE A 160 5.67 14.55 5.31
CA PHE A 160 4.34 14.79 4.74
C PHE A 160 3.25 14.73 5.82
N PRO A 161 3.20 15.72 6.74
CA PRO A 161 2.30 15.68 7.89
C PRO A 161 0.81 15.75 7.55
N ASN A 162 0.47 16.10 6.30
CA ASN A 162 -0.91 16.23 5.82
C ASN A 162 -1.45 14.93 5.20
N ILE A 163 -0.62 13.88 5.09
CA ILE A 163 -1.02 12.59 4.54
C ILE A 163 -1.48 11.69 5.68
N VAL A 164 -2.74 11.31 5.63
CA VAL A 164 -3.34 10.38 6.58
C VAL A 164 -3.03 8.95 6.17
N ILE A 165 -2.50 8.13 7.09
CA ILE A 165 -2.21 6.71 6.85
C ILE A 165 -3.27 5.89 7.58
N LYS A 166 -4.02 5.05 6.85
CA LYS A 166 -5.13 4.26 7.38
C LYS A 166 -4.98 2.78 7.01
N GLY A 167 -5.39 1.88 7.91
CA GLY A 167 -5.49 0.45 7.62
C GLY A 167 -6.82 0.08 6.96
N SER A 168 -6.85 -1.03 6.23
CA SER A 168 -8.08 -1.64 5.72
C SER A 168 -8.42 -2.93 6.47
N GLU A 169 -9.68 -3.08 6.89
CA GLU A 169 -10.24 -4.36 7.33
C GLU A 169 -10.79 -5.18 6.16
N LEU A 170 -11.01 -4.52 5.02
CA LEU A 170 -11.48 -5.16 3.81
C LEU A 170 -10.34 -5.96 3.17
N GLN A 171 -10.63 -7.23 2.87
CA GLN A 171 -9.75 -8.10 2.10
C GLN A 171 -9.93 -7.83 0.60
N LEU A 172 -9.21 -6.80 0.11
CA LEU A 172 -9.23 -6.41 -1.28
C LEU A 172 -8.29 -7.33 -2.11
N PRO A 173 -8.76 -7.91 -3.23
CA PRO A 173 -8.02 -8.90 -4.00
C PRO A 173 -6.96 -8.28 -4.95
N PHE A 174 -6.30 -7.18 -4.59
CA PHE A 174 -5.33 -6.50 -5.47
C PHE A 174 -4.15 -7.40 -5.87
N GLN A 175 -3.77 -8.35 -5.02
CA GLN A 175 -2.78 -9.37 -5.34
C GLN A 175 -3.08 -10.16 -6.63
N ALA A 176 -4.37 -10.32 -6.99
CA ALA A 176 -4.78 -11.05 -8.19
C ALA A 176 -4.49 -10.27 -9.48
N CYS A 177 -4.19 -8.97 -9.39
CA CYS A 177 -3.85 -8.14 -10.54
C CYS A 177 -2.62 -8.70 -11.29
N LEU A 178 -1.63 -9.24 -10.58
CA LEU A 178 -0.45 -9.85 -11.21
C LEU A 178 -0.74 -11.16 -11.95
N LYS A 179 -1.93 -11.75 -11.80
CA LYS A 179 -2.35 -12.93 -12.58
C LYS A 179 -2.77 -12.56 -14.01
N ILE A 180 -2.97 -11.26 -14.29
CA ILE A 180 -3.22 -10.74 -15.62
C ILE A 180 -1.91 -10.78 -16.40
N GLU A 181 -1.91 -11.42 -17.57
CA GLU A 181 -0.73 -11.68 -18.40
C GLU A 181 0.11 -10.41 -18.66
N LYS A 182 -0.55 -9.29 -19.00
CA LYS A 182 0.13 -8.02 -19.27
C LYS A 182 1.00 -7.56 -18.09
N PHE A 183 0.49 -7.66 -16.86
CA PHE A 183 1.25 -7.26 -15.67
C PHE A 183 2.26 -8.33 -15.26
N GLY A 184 1.87 -9.60 -15.31
CA GLY A 184 2.75 -10.72 -14.98
C GLY A 184 4.01 -10.75 -15.86
N ASP A 185 3.83 -10.66 -17.18
CA ASP A 185 4.93 -10.66 -18.15
C ASP A 185 5.84 -9.45 -17.97
N LEU A 186 5.26 -8.26 -17.77
CA LEU A 186 6.04 -7.03 -17.57
C LEU A 186 6.94 -7.14 -16.35
N ILE A 187 6.42 -7.65 -15.24
CA ILE A 187 7.19 -7.80 -14.00
C ILE A 187 8.27 -8.87 -14.17
N LEU A 188 7.95 -10.01 -14.79
CA LEU A 188 8.89 -11.12 -14.96
C LEU A 188 10.03 -10.80 -15.93
N LYS A 189 9.76 -10.04 -17.01
CA LYS A 189 10.74 -9.68 -18.04
C LYS A 189 11.59 -8.46 -17.69
N ALA A 190 11.22 -7.70 -16.66
CA ALA A 190 11.97 -6.52 -16.26
C ALA A 190 13.40 -6.86 -15.79
N THR A 191 14.39 -6.16 -16.35
CA THR A 191 15.81 -6.29 -16.01
C THR A 191 16.27 -5.29 -14.95
N GLU A 192 15.45 -4.28 -14.66
CA GLU A 192 15.74 -3.22 -13.69
C GLU A 192 14.47 -2.74 -12.98
N PRO A 193 14.60 -2.09 -11.79
CA PRO A 193 13.47 -1.46 -11.13
C PRO A 193 12.92 -0.29 -11.95
N GLN A 194 11.62 -0.29 -12.22
CA GLN A 194 10.97 0.77 -13.01
C GLN A 194 9.55 1.03 -12.53
N MET A 195 9.10 2.28 -12.67
CA MET A 195 7.72 2.68 -12.39
C MET A 195 6.93 2.70 -13.68
N VAL A 196 5.81 1.98 -13.73
CA VAL A 196 4.93 1.93 -14.91
C VAL A 196 3.54 2.41 -14.53
N LEU A 197 3.00 3.35 -15.30
CA LEU A 197 1.67 3.90 -15.10
C LEU A 197 0.64 3.15 -15.96
N PHE A 198 -0.48 2.82 -15.35
CA PHE A 198 -1.64 2.24 -16.01
C PHE A 198 -2.92 2.97 -15.60
N ASN A 199 -3.98 2.80 -16.38
CA ASN A 199 -5.33 3.07 -15.95
C ASN A 199 -6.10 1.74 -15.96
N ILE A 200 -6.44 1.21 -14.78
CA ILE A 200 -7.12 -0.09 -14.66
C ILE A 200 -8.59 0.00 -15.09
N TYR A 201 -9.18 1.20 -15.06
CA TYR A 201 -10.56 1.40 -15.50
C TYR A 201 -10.71 1.55 -17.01
N ASP A 202 -9.62 1.59 -17.77
CA ASP A 202 -9.63 1.88 -19.20
C ASP A 202 -10.52 3.11 -19.50
N ASP A 203 -11.63 2.93 -20.20
CA ASP A 203 -12.60 3.96 -20.55
C ASP A 203 -13.92 3.88 -19.78
N TRP A 204 -14.02 3.03 -18.74
CA TRP A 204 -15.27 2.82 -17.99
C TRP A 204 -15.84 4.12 -17.40
N LEU A 205 -14.98 5.04 -16.98
CA LEU A 205 -15.40 6.32 -16.42
C LEU A 205 -16.15 7.23 -17.40
N LYS A 206 -16.17 6.91 -18.71
CA LYS A 206 -17.00 7.63 -19.69
C LYS A 206 -18.50 7.31 -19.54
N SER A 207 -18.85 6.14 -19.02
CA SER A 207 -20.24 5.65 -18.97
C SER A 207 -20.72 5.25 -17.57
N ILE A 208 -19.82 4.99 -16.62
CA ILE A 208 -20.16 4.62 -15.25
C ILE A 208 -19.39 5.43 -14.21
N SER A 209 -19.95 5.53 -13.00
CA SER A 209 -19.29 6.20 -11.87
C SER A 209 -18.05 5.44 -11.39
N SER A 210 -17.17 6.15 -10.70
CA SER A 210 -15.97 5.58 -10.06
C SER A 210 -16.32 4.47 -9.06
N TYR A 211 -17.41 4.63 -8.30
CA TYR A 211 -17.93 3.61 -7.39
C TYR A 211 -18.25 2.30 -8.12
N THR A 212 -18.98 2.40 -9.23
CA THR A 212 -19.37 1.23 -10.04
C THR A 212 -18.16 0.63 -10.74
N ALA A 213 -17.24 1.46 -11.23
CA ALA A 213 -16.00 1.01 -11.87
C ALA A 213 -15.10 0.25 -10.88
N PHE A 214 -14.94 0.76 -9.66
CA PHE A 214 -14.23 0.07 -8.59
C PHE A 214 -14.89 -1.25 -8.22
N SER A 215 -16.21 -1.25 -8.03
CA SER A 215 -16.97 -2.46 -7.70
C SER A 215 -16.81 -3.53 -8.79
N ARG A 216 -16.89 -3.14 -10.07
CA ARG A 216 -16.60 -4.01 -11.22
C ARG A 216 -15.18 -4.56 -11.16
N LEU A 217 -14.18 -3.71 -10.90
CA LEU A 217 -12.79 -4.15 -10.76
C LEU A 217 -12.62 -5.18 -9.64
N ILE A 218 -13.19 -4.92 -8.45
CA ILE A 218 -13.10 -5.84 -7.32
C ILE A 218 -13.75 -7.18 -7.65
N LEU A 219 -14.89 -7.20 -8.36
CA LEU A 219 -15.51 -8.45 -8.83
C LEU A 219 -14.59 -9.24 -9.76
N ILE A 220 -14.00 -8.58 -10.77
CA ILE A 220 -13.07 -9.20 -11.73
C ILE A 220 -11.85 -9.77 -11.00
N LEU A 221 -11.21 -8.96 -10.15
CA LEU A 221 -10.03 -9.37 -9.40
C LEU A 221 -10.34 -10.51 -8.42
N ARG A 222 -11.52 -10.50 -7.79
CA ARG A 222 -11.96 -11.58 -6.91
C ARG A 222 -12.21 -12.88 -7.69
N ALA A 223 -12.81 -12.80 -8.87
CA ALA A 223 -12.96 -13.96 -9.74
C ALA A 223 -11.60 -14.55 -10.15
N LEU A 224 -10.64 -13.72 -10.57
CA LEU A 224 -9.25 -14.13 -10.87
C LEU A 224 -8.51 -14.69 -9.64
N HIS A 225 -8.84 -14.18 -8.45
CA HIS A 225 -8.27 -14.68 -7.21
C HIS A 225 -8.75 -16.11 -6.92
N VAL A 226 -10.06 -16.35 -6.99
CA VAL A 226 -10.72 -17.62 -6.64
C VAL A 226 -10.50 -18.70 -7.72
N ASN A 227 -10.77 -18.39 -8.98
CA ASN A 227 -10.58 -19.33 -10.08
C ASN A 227 -10.06 -18.59 -11.32
N ASN A 228 -8.73 -18.58 -11.47
CA ASN A 228 -8.05 -17.85 -12.53
C ASN A 228 -8.43 -18.37 -13.93
N GLU A 229 -8.49 -19.69 -14.12
CA GLU A 229 -8.78 -20.28 -15.43
C GLU A 229 -10.21 -19.96 -15.87
N LYS A 230 -11.21 -20.24 -15.01
CA LYS A 230 -12.61 -19.96 -15.31
C LYS A 230 -12.87 -18.47 -15.52
N ALA A 231 -12.26 -17.61 -14.70
CA ALA A 231 -12.37 -16.17 -14.88
C ALA A 231 -11.78 -15.72 -16.22
N LYS A 232 -10.59 -16.22 -16.61
CA LYS A 232 -10.00 -15.91 -17.93
C LYS A 232 -10.86 -16.39 -19.09
N MET A 233 -11.44 -17.59 -19.01
CA MET A 233 -12.36 -18.09 -20.04
C MET A 233 -13.60 -17.18 -20.18
N LEU A 234 -14.16 -16.70 -19.06
CA LEU A 234 -15.32 -15.80 -19.08
C LEU A 234 -14.99 -14.38 -19.56
N LEU A 235 -13.77 -13.89 -19.29
CA LEU A 235 -13.33 -12.55 -19.70
C LEU A 235 -12.85 -12.50 -21.16
N LYS A 236 -12.47 -13.65 -21.71
CA LYS A 236 -12.09 -13.83 -23.11
C LYS A 236 -12.87 -15.03 -23.68
N PRO A 237 -14.21 -14.95 -23.78
CA PRO A 237 -14.95 -15.92 -24.56
C PRO A 237 -14.44 -15.80 -26.01
N ASP A 238 -14.24 -16.92 -26.68
CA ASP A 238 -13.48 -17.08 -27.93
C ASP A 238 -13.49 -15.92 -28.95
N LYS A 239 -12.41 -15.81 -29.73
CA LYS A 239 -12.29 -14.86 -30.87
C LYS A 239 -13.23 -15.17 -32.06
N SER A 240 -14.03 -16.21 -31.95
CA SER A 240 -14.94 -16.68 -32.99
C SER A 240 -16.38 -16.54 -32.51
N HIS A 241 -16.86 -15.30 -32.46
CA HIS A 241 -18.22 -14.88 -32.80
C HIS A 241 -18.25 -13.36 -32.97
#